data_AF-A0A3B0Y0M8-F1
#
_entry.id   AF-A0A3B0Y0M8-F1
#
_cell.length_a   1.000
_cell.length_b   1.000
_cell.length_c   1.000
_cell.angle_alpha   90.00
_cell.angle_beta   90.00
_cell.angle_gamma   90.00
#
_symmetry.space_group_name_H-M   'P 1'
#
loop_
_entity.id
_entity.type
_entity.pdbx_description
1 polymer ?
#
loop_
_entity_poly.entity_id
_entity_poly.type
_entity_poly.pdbx_seq_one_letter_code
_entity_poly.pdbx_strand_id
1 'polypeptide(L)'
;ECLRQQGKTKELKQIFYQRYETGPSHSTLLPLLEVTTQQERKKLIQKILADATTQKNIGESVNMLIAVDEVNKAADLLVQRADELEALHYPTLLSWLKSFVNIKNTLAKILCYRSLLNDVLNRGHSKAYHHAADYFNKLLLLDNDISDYNNQVDAEEYVLLLQQKHWRKRSFWARVGNPGKPGK
;
A
#
# COMPACT_ATOMS: atom_id res chain seq x y z
N GLU A 1 -35.14 -25.97 -9.14
CA GLU A 1 -34.66 -24.69 -8.52
C GLU A 1 -33.49 -24.00 -9.22
N CYS A 2 -32.66 -24.71 -9.99
CA CYS A 2 -31.40 -24.18 -10.57
C CYS A 2 -31.57 -22.95 -11.51
N LEU A 3 -32.58 -22.91 -12.39
CA LEU A 3 -32.76 -21.80 -13.35
C LEU A 3 -33.19 -20.47 -12.70
N ARG A 4 -34.00 -20.51 -11.62
CA ARG A 4 -34.44 -19.30 -10.91
C ARG A 4 -33.29 -18.66 -10.12
N GLN A 5 -32.42 -19.47 -9.53
CA GLN A 5 -31.21 -18.97 -8.87
C GLN A 5 -30.23 -18.37 -9.88
N GLN A 6 -30.02 -19.03 -11.02
CA GLN A 6 -29.20 -18.49 -12.11
C GLN A 6 -29.74 -17.16 -12.67
N GLY A 7 -31.07 -17.02 -12.80
CA GLY A 7 -31.71 -15.76 -13.21
C GLY A 7 -31.40 -14.61 -12.24
N LYS A 8 -31.58 -14.86 -10.94
CA LYS A 8 -31.26 -13.87 -9.88
C LYS A 8 -29.78 -13.47 -9.85
N THR A 9 -28.87 -14.42 -10.06
CA THR A 9 -27.42 -14.13 -10.12
C THR A 9 -27.07 -13.24 -11.32
N LYS A 10 -27.70 -13.45 -12.49
CA LYS A 10 -27.48 -12.60 -13.67
C LYS A 10 -27.96 -11.17 -13.44
N GLU A 11 -29.15 -11.00 -12.88
CA GLU A 11 -29.71 -9.69 -12.53
C GLU A 11 -28.83 -8.96 -11.51
N LEU A 12 -28.41 -9.66 -10.45
CA LEU A 12 -27.56 -9.09 -9.41
C LEU A 12 -26.20 -8.64 -9.96
N LYS A 13 -25.58 -9.45 -10.82
CA LYS A 13 -24.34 -9.09 -11.51
C LYS A 13 -24.52 -7.84 -12.38
N GLN A 14 -25.63 -7.71 -13.10
CA GLN A 14 -25.89 -6.53 -13.90
C GLN A 14 -25.98 -5.26 -13.04
N ILE A 15 -26.66 -5.33 -11.88
CA ILE A 15 -26.76 -4.22 -10.93
C ILE A 15 -25.37 -3.82 -10.41
N PHE A 16 -24.56 -4.79 -9.98
CA PHE A 16 -23.21 -4.51 -9.48
C PHE A 16 -22.29 -3.97 -10.57
N TYR A 17 -22.41 -4.48 -11.79
CA TYR A 17 -21.64 -4.00 -12.93
C TYR A 17 -22.00 -2.54 -13.26
N GLN A 18 -23.30 -2.21 -13.31
CA GLN A 18 -23.74 -0.82 -13.53
C GLN A 18 -23.24 0.11 -12.43
N ARG A 19 -23.35 -0.30 -11.15
CA ARG A 19 -22.83 0.48 -10.03
C ARG A 19 -21.32 0.74 -10.18
N TYR A 20 -20.57 -0.30 -10.53
CA TYR A 20 -19.14 -0.18 -10.80
C TYR A 20 -18.86 0.78 -11.96
N GLU A 21 -19.58 0.70 -13.08
CA GLU A 21 -19.37 1.61 -14.22
C GLU A 21 -19.67 3.07 -13.90
N THR A 22 -20.69 3.34 -13.08
CA THR A 22 -21.03 4.72 -12.69
C THR A 22 -20.05 5.33 -11.68
N GLY A 23 -19.33 4.49 -10.93
CA GLY A 23 -18.36 4.92 -9.94
C GLY A 23 -17.35 3.81 -9.65
N PRO A 24 -16.33 3.65 -10.52
CA PRO A 24 -15.30 2.62 -10.32
C PRO A 24 -14.52 2.92 -9.04
N SER A 25 -14.58 2.01 -8.08
CA SER A 25 -13.86 2.10 -6.80
C SER A 25 -13.65 0.72 -6.23
N HIS A 26 -12.84 0.62 -5.16
CA HIS A 26 -12.68 -0.64 -4.45
C HIS A 26 -14.02 -1.14 -3.86
N SER A 27 -14.85 -0.23 -3.33
CA SER A 27 -16.12 -0.59 -2.69
C SER A 27 -17.20 -1.06 -3.68
N THR A 28 -17.23 -0.53 -4.90
CA THR A 28 -18.16 -1.00 -5.95
C THR A 28 -17.66 -2.25 -6.66
N LEU A 29 -16.34 -2.49 -6.64
CA LEU A 29 -15.70 -3.65 -7.24
C LEU A 29 -15.93 -4.94 -6.45
N LEU A 30 -15.79 -4.92 -5.11
CA LEU A 30 -15.86 -6.15 -4.31
C LEU A 30 -17.16 -6.96 -4.54
N PRO A 31 -18.36 -6.37 -4.47
CA PRO A 31 -19.60 -7.12 -4.73
C PRO A 31 -19.67 -7.66 -6.16
N LEU A 32 -19.13 -6.93 -7.14
CA LEU A 32 -19.09 -7.38 -8.53
C LEU A 32 -18.21 -8.64 -8.67
N LEU A 33 -17.05 -8.68 -8.01
CA LEU A 33 -16.16 -9.84 -8.05
C LEU A 33 -16.80 -11.10 -7.44
N GLU A 34 -17.60 -10.96 -6.39
CA GLU A 34 -18.30 -12.08 -5.72
C GLU A 34 -19.28 -12.82 -6.65
N VAL A 35 -19.90 -12.10 -7.58
CA VAL A 35 -20.90 -12.66 -8.52
C VAL A 35 -20.37 -12.92 -9.92
N THR A 36 -19.09 -12.62 -10.17
CA THR A 36 -18.44 -12.78 -11.48
C THR A 36 -17.69 -14.11 -11.56
N THR A 37 -17.98 -14.91 -12.59
CA THR A 37 -17.31 -16.19 -12.82
C THR A 37 -15.84 -16.01 -13.23
N GLN A 38 -15.01 -17.04 -13.02
CA GLN A 38 -13.59 -16.99 -13.40
C GLN A 38 -13.37 -16.71 -14.89
N GLN A 39 -14.25 -17.22 -15.77
CA GLN A 39 -14.17 -16.98 -17.21
C GLN A 39 -14.43 -15.50 -17.57
N GLU A 40 -15.37 -14.86 -16.90
CA GLU A 40 -15.74 -13.46 -17.12
C GLU A 40 -14.69 -12.49 -16.54
N ARG A 41 -14.02 -12.89 -15.46
CA ARG A 41 -12.99 -12.09 -14.78
C ARG A 41 -11.88 -11.65 -15.72
N LYS A 42 -11.46 -12.45 -16.71
CA LYS A 42 -10.36 -12.06 -17.61
C LYS A 42 -10.62 -10.74 -18.36
N LYS A 43 -11.85 -10.53 -18.85
CA LYS A 43 -12.23 -9.28 -19.53
C LYS A 43 -12.41 -8.15 -18.53
N LEU A 44 -13.05 -8.45 -17.40
CA LEU A 44 -13.30 -7.48 -16.34
C LEU A 44 -11.99 -6.93 -15.74
N ILE A 45 -10.97 -7.77 -15.55
CA ILE A 45 -9.66 -7.36 -15.04
C ILE A 45 -9.02 -6.30 -15.93
N GLN A 46 -9.08 -6.44 -17.26
CA GLN A 46 -8.52 -5.43 -18.17
C GLN A 46 -9.18 -4.07 -18.00
N LYS A 47 -10.51 -4.05 -17.80
CA LYS A 47 -11.25 -2.83 -17.48
C LYS A 47 -10.83 -2.27 -16.12
N ILE A 48 -10.73 -3.10 -15.09
CA ILE A 48 -10.32 -2.69 -13.74
C ILE A 48 -8.91 -2.11 -13.74
N LEU A 49 -7.98 -2.69 -14.49
CA LEU A 49 -6.63 -2.17 -14.64
C LEU A 49 -6.65 -0.75 -15.21
N ALA A 50 -7.42 -0.51 -16.28
CA ALA A 50 -7.58 0.81 -16.85
C ALA A 50 -8.23 1.79 -15.87
N ASP A 51 -9.35 1.38 -15.26
CA ASP A 51 -10.12 2.21 -14.33
C ASP A 51 -9.34 2.52 -13.04
N ALA A 52 -8.42 1.65 -12.61
CA ALA A 52 -7.55 1.90 -11.45
C ALA A 52 -6.48 2.97 -11.74
N THR A 53 -5.93 2.99 -12.96
CA THR A 53 -4.91 3.99 -13.35
C THR A 53 -5.46 5.41 -13.47
N THR A 54 -6.77 5.57 -13.64
CA THR A 54 -7.42 6.89 -13.77
C THR A 54 -7.91 7.45 -12.44
N GLN A 55 -7.86 6.68 -11.35
CA GLN A 55 -8.28 7.16 -10.04
C GLN A 55 -7.34 8.27 -9.54
N LYS A 56 -7.94 9.38 -9.13
CA LYS A 56 -7.22 10.47 -8.47
C LYS A 56 -6.66 10.05 -7.12
N ASN A 57 -7.34 9.17 -6.40
CA ASN A 57 -6.90 8.69 -5.09
C ASN A 57 -6.06 7.42 -5.26
N ILE A 58 -4.76 7.49 -4.93
CA ILE A 58 -3.86 6.33 -4.97
C ILE A 58 -4.36 5.16 -4.11
N GLY A 59 -5.03 5.47 -3.00
CA GLY A 59 -5.64 4.51 -2.08
C GLY A 59 -6.62 3.60 -2.80
N GLU A 60 -7.54 4.20 -3.56
CA GLU A 60 -8.52 3.49 -4.39
C GLU A 60 -7.83 2.68 -5.50
N SER A 61 -6.87 3.27 -6.23
CA SER A 61 -6.14 2.55 -7.28
C SER A 61 -5.49 1.27 -6.76
N VAL A 62 -4.70 1.38 -5.68
CA VAL A 62 -3.93 0.26 -5.13
C VAL A 62 -4.88 -0.80 -4.56
N ASN A 63 -5.95 -0.39 -3.86
CA ASN A 63 -6.94 -1.33 -3.33
C ASN A 63 -7.67 -2.09 -4.45
N MET A 64 -8.05 -1.41 -5.53
CA MET A 64 -8.68 -2.06 -6.69
C MET A 64 -7.76 -3.09 -7.34
N LEU A 65 -6.47 -2.77 -7.51
CA LEU A 65 -5.48 -3.67 -8.07
C LEU A 65 -5.23 -4.90 -7.19
N ILE A 66 -5.13 -4.71 -5.87
CA ILE A 66 -5.03 -5.81 -4.90
C ILE A 66 -6.27 -6.71 -4.96
N ALA A 67 -7.48 -6.14 -5.08
CA ALA A 67 -8.73 -6.90 -5.13
C ALA A 67 -8.84 -7.86 -6.34
N VAL A 68 -8.10 -7.58 -7.42
CA VAL A 68 -8.00 -8.46 -8.61
C VAL A 68 -6.70 -9.25 -8.69
N ASP A 69 -5.96 -9.37 -7.58
CA ASP A 69 -4.70 -10.11 -7.49
C ASP A 69 -3.56 -9.54 -8.36
N GLU A 70 -3.66 -8.28 -8.76
CA GLU A 70 -2.65 -7.56 -9.55
C GLU A 70 -1.68 -6.82 -8.62
N VAL A 71 -1.18 -7.53 -7.61
CA VAL A 71 -0.41 -6.96 -6.47
C VAL A 71 0.89 -6.30 -6.93
N ASN A 72 1.57 -6.87 -7.95
CA ASN A 72 2.79 -6.26 -8.51
C ASN A 72 2.50 -4.92 -9.19
N LYS A 73 1.39 -4.81 -9.94
CA LYS A 73 0.99 -3.53 -10.55
C LYS A 73 0.60 -2.50 -9.49
N ALA A 74 -0.04 -2.94 -8.40
CA ALA A 74 -0.31 -2.09 -7.24
C ALA A 74 0.99 -1.53 -6.65
N ALA A 75 2.02 -2.37 -6.48
CA ALA A 75 3.32 -1.96 -5.96
C ALA A 75 4.02 -0.98 -6.92
N ASP A 76 4.01 -1.25 -8.22
CA ASP A 76 4.62 -0.37 -9.22
C ASP A 76 3.94 1.01 -9.27
N LEU A 77 2.61 1.03 -9.26
CA LEU A 77 1.84 2.28 -9.22
C LEU A 77 2.11 3.07 -7.93
N LEU A 78 2.23 2.39 -6.80
CA LEU A 78 2.55 3.01 -5.52
C LEU A 78 3.92 3.70 -5.55
N VAL A 79 4.93 3.06 -6.16
CA VAL A 79 6.26 3.66 -6.33
C VAL A 79 6.22 4.87 -7.27
N GLN A 80 5.41 4.82 -8.33
CA GLN A 80 5.26 5.94 -9.27
C GLN A 80 4.61 7.18 -8.62
N ARG A 81 3.77 6.98 -7.61
CA ARG A 81 3.00 8.03 -6.91
C ARG A 81 3.40 8.11 -5.43
N ALA A 82 4.69 7.92 -5.15
CA ALA A 82 5.24 7.80 -3.81
C ALA A 82 4.98 9.03 -2.91
N ASP A 83 4.87 10.21 -3.52
CA ASP A 83 4.60 11.50 -2.88
C ASP A 83 3.20 11.57 -2.23
N GLU A 84 2.24 10.76 -2.69
CA GLU A 84 0.88 10.75 -2.14
C GLU A 84 0.74 9.92 -0.85
N LEU A 85 1.77 9.15 -0.47
CA LEU A 85 1.68 8.20 0.65
C LEU A 85 1.60 8.88 2.02
N GLU A 86 2.15 10.08 2.17
CA GLU A 86 2.13 10.79 3.45
C GLU A 86 0.70 11.21 3.86
N ALA A 87 -0.21 11.34 2.88
CA ALA A 87 -1.61 11.69 3.12
C ALA A 87 -2.50 10.47 3.44
N LEU A 88 -1.96 9.25 3.35
CA LEU A 88 -2.74 8.03 3.53
C LEU A 88 -2.96 7.69 5.00
N HIS A 89 -4.12 7.10 5.28
CA HIS A 89 -4.42 6.60 6.61
C HIS A 89 -3.53 5.41 6.97
N TYR A 90 -2.96 5.44 8.18
CA TYR A 90 -2.08 4.41 8.73
C TYR A 90 -2.57 2.96 8.55
N PRO A 91 -3.86 2.61 8.79
CA PRO A 91 -4.35 1.24 8.58
C PRO A 91 -4.31 0.78 7.11
N THR A 92 -4.43 1.71 6.16
CA THR A 92 -4.36 1.41 4.72
C THR A 92 -2.98 0.87 4.36
N LEU A 93 -1.92 1.55 4.79
CA LEU A 93 -0.54 1.12 4.56
C LEU A 93 -0.25 -0.25 5.18
N LEU A 94 -0.78 -0.52 6.39
CA LEU A 94 -0.67 -1.84 7.01
C LEU A 94 -1.38 -2.95 6.22
N SER A 95 -2.55 -2.65 5.66
CA SER A 95 -3.28 -3.58 4.80
C SER A 95 -2.50 -3.93 3.54
N TRP A 96 -1.86 -2.92 2.93
CA TRP A 96 -1.03 -3.12 1.74
C TRP A 96 0.21 -3.96 2.04
N LEU A 97 0.90 -3.69 3.14
CA LEU A 97 2.05 -4.49 3.56
C LEU A 97 1.71 -5.98 3.77
N LYS A 98 0.48 -6.30 4.22
CA LYS A 98 -0.01 -7.69 4.31
C LYS A 98 -0.25 -8.32 2.93
N SER A 99 -0.55 -7.51 1.92
CA SER A 99 -0.71 -7.97 0.53
C SER A 99 0.65 -8.07 -0.19
N PHE A 100 1.62 -7.22 0.18
CA PHE A 100 2.95 -7.13 -0.42
C PHE A 100 3.95 -8.16 0.14
N VAL A 101 3.54 -9.43 0.23
CA VAL A 101 4.42 -10.49 0.75
C VAL A 101 5.47 -10.87 -0.29
N ASN A 102 5.04 -11.25 -1.49
CA ASN A 102 5.88 -11.78 -2.58
C ASN A 102 5.84 -10.88 -3.82
N ILE A 103 5.95 -9.56 -3.62
CA ILE A 103 6.02 -8.61 -4.73
C ILE A 103 7.44 -8.51 -5.27
N LYS A 104 7.57 -8.18 -6.56
CA LYS A 104 8.87 -7.94 -7.21
C LYS A 104 9.48 -6.60 -6.79
N ASN A 105 8.64 -5.60 -6.58
CA ASN A 105 9.07 -4.23 -6.35
C ASN A 105 9.23 -3.95 -4.84
N THR A 106 10.40 -4.33 -4.29
CA THR A 106 10.73 -4.15 -2.86
C THR A 106 10.57 -2.71 -2.38
N LEU A 107 10.81 -1.72 -3.26
CA LEU A 107 10.71 -0.29 -2.93
C LEU A 107 9.31 0.10 -2.44
N ALA A 108 8.25 -0.55 -2.92
CA ALA A 108 6.89 -0.28 -2.44
C ALA A 108 6.74 -0.55 -0.93
N LYS A 109 7.33 -1.65 -0.43
CA LYS A 109 7.31 -1.97 1.01
C LYS A 109 8.13 -0.96 1.81
N ILE A 110 9.29 -0.57 1.29
CA ILE A 110 10.16 0.44 1.91
C ILE A 110 9.36 1.74 2.07
N LEU A 111 8.72 2.24 1.02
CA LEU A 111 7.93 3.47 1.07
C LEU A 111 6.77 3.40 2.06
N CYS A 112 6.05 2.27 2.12
CA CYS A 112 5.01 2.07 3.14
C CYS A 112 5.58 2.12 4.56
N TYR A 113 6.68 1.40 4.84
CA TYR A 113 7.31 1.41 6.17
C TYR A 113 7.88 2.79 6.53
N ARG A 114 8.45 3.53 5.58
CA ARG A 114 8.92 4.91 5.77
C ARG A 114 7.76 5.84 6.15
N SER A 115 6.63 5.75 5.45
CA SER A 115 5.44 6.55 5.76
C SER A 115 4.89 6.22 7.16
N LEU A 116 4.77 4.94 7.50
CA LEU A 116 4.35 4.50 8.85
C LEU A 116 5.30 4.97 9.95
N LEU A 117 6.61 4.86 9.73
CA LEU A 117 7.64 5.30 10.67
C LEU A 117 7.59 6.82 10.87
N ASN A 118 7.51 7.58 9.79
CA ASN A 118 7.40 9.04 9.82
C ASN A 118 6.16 9.48 10.60
N ASP A 119 4.99 8.87 10.35
CA ASP A 119 3.75 9.20 11.08
C ASP A 119 3.91 9.00 12.60
N VAL A 120 4.45 7.86 13.04
CA VAL A 120 4.66 7.59 14.47
C VAL A 120 5.61 8.61 15.11
N LEU A 121 6.72 8.93 14.44
CA LEU A 121 7.72 9.87 14.97
C LEU A 121 7.23 11.32 14.97
N ASN A 122 6.48 11.73 13.95
CA ASN A 122 5.85 13.05 13.83
C ASN A 122 4.86 13.29 14.98
N ARG A 123 3.98 12.31 15.28
CA ARG A 123 3.02 12.44 16.40
C ARG A 123 3.68 12.46 17.77
N GLY A 124 4.90 11.92 17.89
CA GLY A 124 5.67 11.94 19.14
C GLY A 124 5.08 11.11 20.29
N HIS A 125 4.16 10.19 20.00
CA HIS A 125 3.57 9.30 20.99
C HIS A 125 4.57 8.20 21.37
N SER A 126 5.30 8.39 22.47
CA SER A 126 6.33 7.44 22.92
C SER A 126 5.84 6.01 23.11
N LYS A 127 4.55 5.82 23.47
CA LYS A 127 3.92 4.50 23.57
C LYS A 127 3.97 3.71 22.26
N ALA A 128 3.96 4.38 21.10
CA ALA A 128 4.00 3.75 19.78
C ALA A 128 5.42 3.54 19.24
N TYR A 129 6.48 3.94 19.96
CA TYR A 129 7.86 3.82 19.46
C TYR A 129 8.36 2.38 19.30
N HIS A 130 7.70 1.40 19.91
CA HIS A 130 7.98 0.00 19.62
C HIS A 130 7.62 -0.35 18.17
N HIS A 131 6.45 0.08 17.68
CA HIS A 131 6.09 -0.07 16.26
C HIS A 131 7.06 0.66 15.33
N ALA A 132 7.46 1.90 15.68
CA ALA A 132 8.47 2.62 14.91
C ALA A 132 9.80 1.85 14.83
N ALA A 133 10.26 1.28 15.94
CA ALA A 133 11.47 0.46 15.96
C ALA A 133 11.32 -0.82 15.11
N ASP A 134 10.16 -1.48 15.16
CA ASP A 134 9.85 -2.63 14.31
C ASP A 134 9.92 -2.26 12.83
N TYR A 135 9.34 -1.11 12.43
CA TYR A 135 9.41 -0.62 11.05
C TYR A 135 10.83 -0.26 10.62
N PHE A 136 11.60 0.37 11.50
CA PHE A 136 13.01 0.66 11.24
C PHE A 136 13.81 -0.62 10.96
N ASN A 137 13.63 -1.66 11.79
CA ASN A 137 14.29 -2.95 11.57
C ASN A 137 13.84 -3.62 10.28
N LYS A 138 12.56 -3.50 9.90
CA LYS A 138 12.09 -3.97 8.59
C LYS A 138 12.74 -3.23 7.43
N LEU A 139 12.94 -1.92 7.55
CA LEU A 139 13.64 -1.12 6.55
C LEU A 139 15.08 -1.59 6.37
N LEU A 140 15.82 -1.84 7.45
CA LEU A 140 17.18 -2.37 7.37
C LEU A 140 17.25 -3.73 6.67
N LEU A 141 16.28 -4.61 6.90
CA LEU A 141 16.23 -5.90 6.21
C LEU A 141 15.99 -5.71 4.70
N LEU A 142 15.03 -4.86 4.33
CA LEU A 142 14.68 -4.61 2.93
C LEU A 142 15.79 -3.88 2.16
N ASP A 143 16.61 -3.07 2.84
CA ASP A 143 17.78 -2.40 2.27
C ASP A 143 18.82 -3.41 1.75
N ASN A 144 19.00 -4.53 2.45
CA ASN A 144 19.90 -5.60 1.97
C ASN A 144 19.36 -6.33 0.72
N ASP A 145 18.04 -6.27 0.48
CA ASP A 145 17.36 -7.00 -0.59
C ASP A 145 17.10 -6.16 -1.84
N ILE A 146 17.29 -4.83 -1.76
CA ILE A 146 17.01 -3.90 -2.86
C ILE A 146 18.30 -3.45 -3.53
N SER A 147 18.28 -3.39 -4.87
CA SER A 147 19.44 -2.93 -5.66
C SER A 147 19.29 -1.51 -6.20
N ASP A 148 18.07 -0.97 -6.21
CA ASP A 148 17.76 0.32 -6.82
C ASP A 148 16.60 1.02 -6.08
N TYR A 149 16.85 2.25 -5.64
CA TYR A 149 15.86 3.11 -4.98
C TYR A 149 15.09 4.00 -5.98
N ASN A 150 15.29 3.82 -7.29
CA ASN A 150 14.85 4.72 -8.34
C ASN A 150 15.30 6.17 -8.02
N ASN A 151 14.37 7.13 -8.05
CA ASN A 151 14.62 8.53 -7.70
C ASN A 151 14.39 8.83 -6.20
N GLN A 152 14.24 7.80 -5.36
CA GLN A 152 14.04 7.97 -3.92
C GLN A 152 15.40 7.96 -3.21
N VAL A 153 15.46 8.61 -2.05
CA VAL A 153 16.65 8.56 -1.17
C VAL A 153 16.93 7.13 -0.73
N ASP A 154 18.20 6.74 -0.67
CA ASP A 154 18.62 5.42 -0.19
C ASP A 154 18.44 5.26 1.33
N ALA A 155 18.84 4.12 1.90
CA ALA A 155 18.69 3.89 3.34
C ALA A 155 19.57 4.80 4.20
N GLU A 156 20.82 5.06 3.80
CA GLU A 156 21.75 5.89 4.55
C GLU A 156 21.23 7.33 4.62
N GLU A 157 20.87 7.91 3.47
CA GLU A 157 20.32 9.25 3.38
C GLU A 157 18.99 9.35 4.14
N TYR A 158 18.12 8.35 4.05
CA TYR A 158 16.87 8.33 4.83
C TYR A 158 17.12 8.33 6.35
N VAL A 159 18.10 7.57 6.83
CA VAL A 159 18.47 7.57 8.25
C VAL A 159 19.00 8.94 8.67
N LEU A 160 19.81 9.59 7.84
CA LEU A 160 20.29 10.96 8.10
C LEU A 160 19.12 11.95 8.20
N LEU A 161 18.15 11.88 7.28
CA LEU A 161 16.94 12.72 7.33
C LEU A 161 16.12 12.48 8.61
N LEU A 162 15.98 11.21 9.01
CA LEU A 162 15.33 10.85 10.27
C LEU A 162 16.07 11.42 11.48
N GLN A 163 17.40 11.32 11.53
CA GLN A 163 18.22 11.88 12.60
C GLN A 163 18.07 13.40 12.65
N GLN A 164 18.20 14.10 11.52
CA GLN A 164 18.06 15.55 11.45
C GLN A 164 16.70 16.02 11.99
N LYS A 165 15.61 15.37 11.60
CA LYS A 165 14.25 15.75 12.01
C LYS A 165 13.88 15.28 13.42
N HIS A 166 14.36 14.11 13.84
CA HIS A 166 13.87 13.41 15.04
C HIS A 166 14.95 13.07 16.08
N TRP A 167 16.13 13.71 16.04
CA TRP A 167 17.23 13.41 16.98
C TRP A 167 16.85 13.47 18.47
N ARG A 168 15.86 14.31 18.83
CA ARG A 168 15.39 14.46 20.22
C ARG A 168 14.56 13.27 20.71
N LYS A 169 14.12 12.36 19.83
CA LYS A 169 13.32 11.17 20.19
C LYS A 169 14.21 10.07 20.80
N ARG A 170 14.91 10.38 21.89
CA ARG A 170 15.92 9.51 22.54
C ARG A 170 15.46 8.08 22.78
N SER A 171 14.22 7.88 23.23
CA SER A 171 13.66 6.54 23.49
C SER A 171 13.42 5.71 22.23
N PHE A 172 13.23 6.33 21.07
CA PHE A 172 13.18 5.61 19.79
C PHE A 172 14.59 5.20 19.38
N TRP A 173 15.54 6.15 19.36
CA TRP A 173 16.94 5.89 18.99
C TRP A 173 17.61 4.82 19.86
N ALA A 174 17.35 4.83 21.16
CA ALA A 174 17.82 3.79 22.08
C ALA A 174 17.25 2.40 21.75
N ARG A 175 16.03 2.29 21.22
CA ARG A 175 15.42 1.01 20.83
C ARG A 175 16.00 0.43 19.55
N VAL A 176 16.34 1.30 18.59
CA VAL A 176 16.91 0.87 17.30
C VAL A 176 18.43 0.76 17.33
N GLY A 177 19.07 1.08 18.46
CA GLY A 177 20.53 0.99 18.61
C GLY A 177 21.32 1.94 17.71
N ASN A 178 20.69 3.02 17.23
CA ASN A 178 21.29 3.98 16.28
C ASN A 178 21.43 5.36 16.95
N PRO A 179 22.55 6.10 16.72
CA PRO A 179 22.70 7.44 17.27
C PRO A 179 21.56 8.36 16.79
N GLY A 180 21.00 9.14 17.73
CA GLY A 180 19.94 10.08 17.38
C GLY A 180 20.45 11.34 16.66
N LYS A 181 21.67 11.79 16.96
CA LYS A 181 22.30 12.91 16.27
C LYS A 181 23.13 12.37 15.10
N PRO A 182 23.09 13.02 13.93
CA PRO A 182 24.05 12.71 12.88
C PRO A 182 25.46 12.99 13.40
N GLY A 183 26.42 12.14 13.01
CA GLY A 183 27.83 12.38 13.26
C GLY A 183 28.26 13.73 12.68
N LYS A 184 29.22 14.40 13.34
CA LYS A 184 29.86 15.58 12.76
C LYS A 184 30.76 15.19 11.60
#